data_AF-A0A842V9K3-F1
#
_entry.id   AF-A0A842V9K3-F1
#
_cell.length_a   1.000
_cell.length_b   1.000
_cell.length_c   1.000
_cell.angle_alpha   90.00
_cell.angle_beta   90.00
_cell.angle_gamma   90.00
#
_symmetry.space_group_name_H-M   'P 1'
#
loop_
_entity.id
_entity.type
_entity.pdbx_description
1 polymer ?
#
loop_
_entity_poly.entity_id
_entity_poly.type
_entity_poly.pdbx_seq_one_letter_code
_entity_poly.pdbx_strand_id
1 'polypeptide(L)'
;MEFNPDGSVRLPDELVRQKQEKEDRMKKGRCMVVRKDVLSTKPPKTCMLHIMLSDAIDDNRFVETIFQQLNEKSQTPFKLTKVNEKQFDIEVGTEFRRCSDCSELVRRFKEFLYSNVIEEKQDCPYEGSPRERNFCYEDYFD
;
A
#
# COMPACT_ATOMS: atom_id res chain seq x y z
N MET A 1 -5.45 -20.77 -23.82
CA MET A 1 -4.35 -20.68 -22.85
C MET A 1 -3.09 -20.92 -23.66
N GLU A 2 -2.36 -19.85 -23.98
CA GLU A 2 -1.10 -19.97 -24.73
C GLU A 2 0.05 -20.14 -23.73
N PHE A 3 1.04 -20.95 -24.10
CA PHE A 3 2.20 -21.22 -23.28
C PHE A 3 3.45 -20.76 -24.02
N ASN A 4 4.41 -20.24 -23.26
CA ASN A 4 5.75 -19.95 -23.75
C ASN A 4 6.49 -21.27 -24.06
N PRO A 5 7.60 -21.24 -24.83
CA PRO A 5 8.39 -22.43 -25.15
C PRO A 5 8.95 -23.19 -23.94
N ASP A 6 9.04 -22.52 -22.79
CA ASP A 6 9.48 -23.05 -21.49
C ASP A 6 8.34 -23.69 -20.67
N GLY A 7 7.11 -23.73 -21.21
CA GLY A 7 5.93 -24.28 -20.55
C GLY A 7 5.25 -23.33 -19.55
N SER A 8 5.71 -22.08 -19.42
CA SER A 8 5.03 -21.08 -18.60
C SER A 8 3.78 -20.53 -19.31
N VAL A 9 2.74 -20.17 -18.54
CA VAL A 9 1.53 -19.56 -19.10
C VAL A 9 1.91 -18.21 -19.70
N ARG A 10 1.62 -18.01 -20.99
CA ARG A 10 1.86 -16.74 -21.67
C ARG A 10 0.89 -15.70 -21.11
N LEU A 11 1.45 -14.67 -20.49
CA LEU A 11 0.68 -13.52 -20.04
C LEU A 11 0.18 -12.72 -21.25
N PRO A 12 -1.05 -12.18 -21.20
CA PRO A 12 -1.53 -11.20 -22.17
C PRO A 12 -0.53 -10.07 -22.37
N ASP A 13 -0.27 -9.69 -23.63
CA ASP A 13 0.75 -8.68 -23.97
C ASP A 13 0.53 -7.33 -23.24
N GLU A 14 -0.73 -6.98 -22.96
CA GLU A 14 -1.07 -5.79 -22.18
C GLU A 14 -0.57 -5.84 -20.72
N LEU A 15 -0.67 -7.01 -20.07
CA LEU A 15 -0.15 -7.21 -18.70
C LEU A 15 1.38 -7.21 -18.68
N VAL A 16 2.02 -7.75 -19.72
CA VAL A 16 3.48 -7.71 -19.87
C VAL A 16 3.96 -6.27 -19.99
N ARG A 17 3.28 -5.45 -20.80
CA ARG A 17 3.62 -4.02 -20.96
C ARG A 17 3.45 -3.25 -19.66
N GLN A 18 2.34 -3.44 -18.94
CA GLN A 18 2.12 -2.77 -17.65
C GLN A 18 3.19 -3.15 -16.61
N LYS A 19 3.60 -4.41 -16.59
CA LYS A 19 4.67 -4.87 -15.70
C LYS A 19 6.01 -4.21 -16.05
N GLN A 20 6.36 -4.14 -17.33
CA GLN A 20 7.58 -3.46 -17.80
C GLN A 20 7.56 -1.96 -17.47
N GLU A 21 6.45 -1.27 -17.72
CA GLU A 21 6.30 0.15 -17.39
C GLU A 21 6.46 0.40 -15.88
N LYS A 22 5.91 -0.47 -15.03
CA LYS A 22 6.09 -0.40 -13.58
C LYS A 22 7.55 -0.61 -13.18
N GLU A 23 8.21 -1.62 -13.75
CA GLU A 23 9.63 -1.90 -13.47
C GLU A 23 10.52 -0.73 -13.89
N ASP A 24 10.27 -0.14 -15.07
CA ASP A 24 10.98 1.04 -15.54
C ASP A 24 10.76 2.26 -14.65
N ARG A 25 9.51 2.47 -14.19
CA ARG A 25 9.18 3.53 -13.22
C ARG A 25 9.88 3.30 -11.88
N MET A 26 9.94 2.07 -11.38
CA MET A 26 10.63 1.75 -10.14
C MET A 26 12.15 1.87 -10.24
N LYS A 27 12.73 1.74 -11.43
CA LYS A 27 14.17 1.97 -11.65
C LYS A 27 14.53 3.45 -11.82
N LYS A 28 13.74 4.20 -12.59
CA LYS A 28 14.11 5.56 -13.05
C LYS A 28 13.31 6.68 -12.40
N GLY A 29 12.06 6.40 -12.03
CA GLY A 29 11.15 7.39 -11.48
C GLY A 29 11.30 7.52 -9.98
N ARG A 30 11.14 8.73 -9.44
CA ARG A 30 11.01 8.96 -7.99
C ARG A 30 9.60 8.59 -7.55
N CYS A 31 9.35 7.30 -7.41
CA CYS A 31 8.07 6.79 -6.94
C CYS A 31 8.24 5.76 -5.83
N MET A 32 7.13 5.38 -5.21
CA MET A 32 7.08 4.25 -4.29
C MET A 32 5.87 3.36 -4.62
N VAL A 33 5.97 2.10 -4.26
CA VAL A 33 4.85 1.16 -4.24
C VAL A 33 4.39 1.01 -2.80
N VAL A 34 3.07 1.07 -2.59
CA VAL A 34 2.44 0.76 -1.32
C VAL A 34 1.45 -0.37 -1.54
N ARG A 35 1.66 -1.48 -0.85
CA ARG A 35 0.74 -2.62 -0.82
C ARG A 35 0.11 -2.74 0.57
N LYS A 36 -1.19 -3.01 0.62
CA LYS A 36 -1.96 -3.13 1.87
C LYS A 36 -2.40 -4.57 2.08
N ASP A 37 -1.98 -5.16 3.19
CA ASP A 37 -2.33 -6.52 3.57
C ASP A 37 -3.05 -6.51 4.92
N VAL A 38 -4.05 -7.38 5.11
CA VAL A 38 -4.76 -7.53 6.38
C VAL A 38 -4.13 -8.68 7.15
N LEU A 39 -3.50 -8.38 8.30
CA LEU A 39 -2.83 -9.38 9.14
C LEU A 39 -3.78 -10.06 10.12
N SER A 40 -4.70 -9.30 10.71
CA SER A 40 -5.72 -9.83 11.62
C SER A 40 -7.06 -9.21 11.33
N THR A 41 -8.08 -10.06 11.19
CA THR A 41 -9.49 -9.66 11.09
C THR A 41 -10.18 -9.66 12.46
N LYS A 42 -9.52 -10.21 13.50
CA LYS A 42 -10.00 -10.22 14.89
C LYS A 42 -9.60 -8.92 15.60
N PRO A 43 -10.47 -8.31 16.42
CA PRO A 43 -10.14 -7.11 17.17
C PRO A 43 -8.97 -7.30 18.17
N PRO A 44 -8.05 -6.32 18.30
CA PRO A 44 -7.87 -5.20 17.38
C PRO A 44 -7.40 -5.71 16.02
N LYS A 45 -8.05 -5.24 14.95
CA LYS A 45 -7.66 -5.63 13.58
C LYS A 45 -6.29 -5.06 13.30
N THR A 46 -5.54 -5.74 12.46
CA THR A 46 -4.18 -5.32 12.12
C THR A 46 -4.03 -5.29 10.62
N CYS A 47 -3.55 -4.16 10.11
CA CYS A 47 -3.20 -3.99 8.71
C CYS A 47 -1.68 -3.78 8.60
N MET A 48 -1.10 -4.24 7.50
CA MET A 48 0.30 -4.03 7.16
C MET A 48 0.39 -3.28 5.85
N LEU A 49 1.18 -2.22 5.85
CA LEU A 49 1.53 -1.46 4.67
C LEU A 49 2.95 -1.83 4.28
N HIS A 50 3.09 -2.56 3.19
CA HIS A 50 4.36 -2.87 2.55
C HIS A 50 4.74 -1.72 1.63
N ILE A 51 5.84 -1.08 1.94
CA ILE A 51 6.34 0.09 1.22
C ILE A 51 7.62 -0.31 0.52
N MET A 52 7.68 -0.05 -0.79
CA MET A 52 8.87 -0.26 -1.59
C MET A 52 9.21 1.03 -2.34
N LEU A 53 10.41 1.56 -2.08
CA LEU A 53 10.94 2.74 -2.75
C LEU A 53 11.56 2.35 -4.10
N SER A 54 11.44 3.25 -5.06
CA SER A 54 12.20 3.19 -6.31
C SER A 54 13.71 3.32 -6.06
N ASP A 55 14.49 2.78 -7.00
CA ASP A 55 15.95 2.87 -6.97
C ASP A 55 16.42 4.33 -7.03
N ALA A 56 15.66 5.19 -7.72
CA ALA A 56 15.94 6.62 -7.88
C ALA A 56 15.74 7.49 -6.60
N ILE A 57 15.29 6.90 -5.48
CA ILE A 57 15.13 7.60 -4.19
C ILE A 57 16.25 7.20 -3.24
N ASP A 58 17.30 8.01 -3.14
CA ASP A 58 18.45 7.73 -2.26
C ASP A 58 18.17 8.05 -0.79
N ASP A 59 17.38 9.11 -0.53
CA ASP A 59 17.01 9.52 0.83
C ASP A 59 15.68 8.88 1.24
N ASN A 60 15.73 7.93 2.18
CA ASN A 60 14.57 7.21 2.72
C ASN A 60 14.09 7.76 4.07
N ARG A 61 14.74 8.79 4.62
CA ARG A 61 14.43 9.34 5.96
C ARG A 61 13.02 9.92 6.06
N PHE A 62 12.44 10.31 4.93
CA PHE A 62 11.06 10.79 4.88
C PHE A 62 10.05 9.72 5.31
N VAL A 63 10.34 8.42 5.11
CA VAL A 63 9.45 7.34 5.54
C VAL A 63 9.33 7.32 7.06
N GLU A 64 10.46 7.34 7.76
CA GLU A 64 10.53 7.39 9.21
C GLU A 64 9.93 8.70 9.76
N THR A 65 10.20 9.83 9.10
CA THR A 65 9.68 11.14 9.50
C THR A 65 8.15 11.19 9.41
N ILE A 66 7.58 10.76 8.29
CA ILE A 66 6.12 10.75 8.09
C ILE A 66 5.46 9.77 9.07
N PHE A 67 6.08 8.61 9.31
CA PHE A 67 5.63 7.65 10.30
C PHE A 67 5.59 8.25 11.71
N GLN A 68 6.68 8.87 12.18
CA GLN A 68 6.76 9.48 13.51
C GLN A 68 5.70 10.57 13.69
N GLN A 69 5.54 11.46 12.70
CA GLN A 69 4.51 12.51 12.72
C GLN A 69 3.07 12.00 12.78
N LEU A 70 2.83 10.75 12.36
CA LEU A 70 1.51 10.14 12.46
C LEU A 70 1.36 9.41 13.80
N ASN A 71 2.38 8.66 14.21
CA ASN A 71 2.42 7.92 15.47
C ASN A 71 2.28 8.84 16.70
N GLU A 72 2.83 10.06 16.66
CA GLU A 72 2.66 11.05 17.73
C GLU A 72 1.23 11.60 17.84
N LYS A 73 0.50 11.62 16.73
CA LYS A 73 -0.86 12.22 16.66
C LYS A 73 -1.96 11.21 16.89
N SER A 74 -1.69 9.94 16.62
CA SER A 74 -2.69 8.88 16.62
C SER A 74 -2.64 8.08 17.92
N GLN A 75 -3.81 7.58 18.32
CA GLN A 75 -3.96 6.73 19.50
C GLN A 75 -3.83 5.24 19.16
N THR A 76 -3.73 4.90 17.87
CA THR A 76 -3.60 3.52 17.42
C THR A 76 -2.16 3.04 17.54
N PRO A 77 -1.92 1.75 17.84
CA PRO A 77 -0.58 1.22 17.89
C PRO A 77 -0.01 1.08 16.47
N PHE A 78 1.09 1.79 16.20
CA PHE A 78 1.86 1.63 14.98
C PHE A 78 3.19 0.93 15.26
N LYS A 79 3.69 0.19 14.28
CA LYS A 79 5.04 -0.36 14.30
C LYS A 79 5.65 -0.26 12.91
N LEU A 80 6.78 0.44 12.84
CA LEU A 80 7.62 0.49 11.64
C LEU A 80 8.71 -0.57 11.74
N THR A 81 8.81 -1.39 10.70
CA THR A 81 9.88 -2.38 10.52
C THR A 81 10.64 -2.04 9.25
N LYS A 82 11.92 -1.72 9.37
CA LYS A 82 12.80 -1.51 8.22
C LYS A 82 13.32 -2.86 7.75
N VAL A 83 12.82 -3.34 6.62
CA VAL A 83 13.27 -4.61 6.02
C VAL A 83 14.63 -4.41 5.36
N ASN A 84 14.79 -3.32 4.59
CA ASN A 84 16.06 -2.89 4.02
C ASN A 84 16.04 -1.38 3.74
N GLU A 85 17.01 -0.85 2.97
CA GLU A 85 17.09 0.58 2.66
C GLU A 85 15.96 1.09 1.75
N LYS A 86 15.31 0.20 1.01
CA LYS A 86 14.23 0.54 0.06
C LYS A 86 12.89 -0.09 0.45
N GLN A 87 12.83 -0.91 1.48
CA GLN A 87 11.65 -1.66 1.88
C GLN A 87 11.34 -1.48 3.35
N PHE A 88 10.08 -1.15 3.63
CA PHE A 88 9.58 -0.86 4.96
C PHE A 88 8.20 -1.50 5.13
N ASP A 89 7.96 -2.07 6.30
CA ASP A 89 6.65 -2.59 6.69
C ASP A 89 6.11 -1.74 7.83
N ILE A 90 4.90 -1.19 7.65
CA ILE A 90 4.20 -0.43 8.68
C ILE A 90 2.98 -1.20 9.11
N GLU A 91 3.03 -1.74 10.31
CA GLU A 91 1.90 -2.36 10.98
C GLU A 91 1.07 -1.27 11.66
N VAL A 92 -0.23 -1.26 11.37
CA VAL A 92 -1.22 -0.35 11.94
C VAL A 92 -2.29 -1.18 12.62
N GLY A 93 -2.39 -1.10 13.94
CA GLY A 93 -3.54 -1.60 14.66
C GLY A 93 -4.74 -0.69 14.41
N THR A 94 -5.91 -1.26 14.18
CA THR A 94 -7.14 -0.51 13.99
C THR A 94 -8.31 -1.21 14.67
N GLU A 95 -9.15 -0.42 15.32
CA GLU A 95 -10.42 -0.89 15.89
C GLU A 95 -11.54 -0.89 14.83
N PHE A 96 -11.33 -0.26 13.67
CA PHE A 96 -12.38 0.00 12.68
C PHE A 96 -12.15 -0.69 11.33
N ARG A 97 -13.22 -0.81 10.51
CA ARG A 97 -13.22 -1.45 9.18
C ARG A 97 -12.48 -0.65 8.10
N ARG A 98 -12.37 0.68 8.24
CA ARG A 98 -11.65 1.57 7.30
C ARG A 98 -10.50 2.18 8.09
N CYS A 99 -9.28 1.74 7.81
CA CYS A 99 -8.10 2.28 8.49
C CYS A 99 -7.86 3.73 8.03
N SER A 100 -8.44 4.69 8.75
CA SER A 100 -8.27 6.14 8.53
C SER A 100 -6.78 6.50 8.61
N ASP A 101 -6.09 5.95 9.60
CA ASP A 101 -4.65 6.06 9.79
C ASP A 101 -3.84 5.52 8.59
N CYS A 102 -4.18 4.34 8.08
CA CYS A 102 -3.52 3.78 6.90
C CYS A 102 -3.74 4.66 5.66
N SER A 103 -4.94 5.23 5.52
CA SER A 103 -5.30 6.10 4.40
C SER A 103 -4.57 7.44 4.50
N GLU A 104 -4.46 7.99 5.71
CA GLU A 104 -3.72 9.20 6.01
C GLU A 104 -2.22 9.02 5.76
N LEU A 105 -1.65 7.87 6.15
CA LEU A 105 -0.25 7.56 5.90
C LEU A 105 0.06 7.52 4.40
N VAL A 106 -0.79 6.85 3.61
CA VAL A 106 -0.66 6.85 2.14
C VAL A 106 -0.86 8.24 1.55
N ARG A 107 -1.79 9.04 2.08
CA ARG A 107 -2.03 10.43 1.64
C ARG A 107 -0.77 11.29 1.84
N ARG A 108 -0.11 11.20 2.99
CA ARG A 108 1.14 11.93 3.26
C ARG A 108 2.29 11.51 2.35
N PHE A 109 2.39 10.22 2.03
CA PHE A 109 3.35 9.78 1.02
C PHE A 109 3.06 10.32 -0.37
N LYS A 110 1.78 10.39 -0.77
CA LYS A 110 1.39 11.02 -2.03
C LYS A 110 1.76 12.50 -2.04
N GLU A 111 1.54 13.22 -0.95
CA GLU A 111 1.93 14.64 -0.85
C GLU A 111 3.45 14.81 -1.00
N PHE A 112 4.24 13.97 -0.32
CA PHE A 112 5.70 14.03 -0.37
C PHE A 112 6.27 13.69 -1.77
N LEU A 113 5.69 12.70 -2.44
CA LEU A 113 6.15 12.23 -3.76
C LEU A 113 5.40 12.86 -4.94
N TYR A 114 4.67 13.97 -4.73
CA TYR A 114 3.89 14.64 -5.78
C TYR A 114 2.95 13.69 -6.53
N SER A 115 2.22 12.86 -5.78
CA SER A 115 1.32 11.81 -6.24
C SER A 115 1.99 10.63 -6.98
N ASN A 116 3.32 10.50 -6.92
CA ASN A 116 4.05 9.34 -7.47
C ASN A 116 4.07 8.14 -6.50
N VAL A 117 2.87 7.72 -6.08
CA VAL A 117 2.67 6.50 -5.28
C VAL A 117 1.84 5.51 -6.07
N ILE A 118 2.37 4.31 -6.24
CA ILE A 118 1.70 3.20 -6.91
C ILE A 118 1.05 2.35 -5.82
N GLU A 119 -0.27 2.43 -5.67
CA GLU A 119 -1.00 1.59 -4.73
C GLU A 119 -1.31 0.23 -5.36
N GLU A 120 -0.74 -0.83 -4.79
CA GLU A 120 -1.11 -2.20 -5.14
C GLU A 120 -2.23 -2.66 -4.21
N LYS A 121 -3.41 -2.83 -4.80
CA LYS A 121 -4.53 -3.48 -4.13
C LYS A 121 -4.33 -4.98 -4.26
N GLN A 122 -4.10 -5.66 -3.13
CA GLN A 122 -4.46 -7.07 -3.06
C GLN A 122 -5.97 -7.18 -2.86
N ASP A 123 -6.57 -8.34 -3.18
CA ASP A 123 -7.97 -8.66 -2.89
C ASP A 123 -8.26 -8.42 -1.40
N CYS A 124 -8.63 -7.19 -1.07
CA CYS A 124 -9.04 -6.83 0.26
C CYS A 124 -10.47 -7.34 0.39
N PRO A 125 -10.75 -8.33 1.24
CA PRO A 125 -12.11 -8.85 1.41
C PRO A 125 -13.10 -7.82 1.98
N TYR A 126 -12.62 -6.60 2.28
CA TYR A 126 -13.39 -5.45 2.76
C TYR A 126 -13.59 -4.35 1.71
N GLU A 127 -12.97 -4.44 0.53
CA GLU A 127 -13.44 -3.66 -0.61
C GLU A 127 -14.72 -4.34 -1.10
N GLY A 128 -15.84 -3.65 -0.86
CA GLY A 128 -17.16 -4.09 -1.31
C GLY A 128 -17.11 -4.51 -2.77
N SER A 129 -17.89 -5.54 -3.07
CA SER A 129 -18.07 -6.05 -4.43
C SER A 129 -18.25 -4.90 -5.44
N PRO A 130 -17.76 -5.03 -6.69
CA PRO A 130 -17.81 -3.97 -7.70
C PRO A 130 -19.22 -3.55 -8.14
N ARG A 131 -20.28 -4.05 -7.48
CA ARG A 131 -21.68 -3.65 -7.68
C ARG A 131 -22.15 -2.51 -6.77
N GLU A 132 -21.41 -2.11 -5.75
CA GLU A 132 -21.84 -1.04 -4.82
C GLU A 132 -21.03 0.24 -5.03
N ARG A 133 -21.22 0.86 -6.20
CA ARG A 133 -21.03 2.31 -6.32
C ARG A 133 -22.12 2.95 -5.46
N ASN A 134 -21.72 3.68 -4.42
CA ASN A 134 -22.54 4.37 -3.41
C ASN A 134 -22.98 3.52 -2.21
N PHE A 135 -22.10 3.36 -1.22
CA PHE A 135 -22.55 3.29 0.18
C PHE A 135 -21.60 4.10 1.07
N CYS A 136 -21.88 5.40 1.13
CA CYS A 136 -21.92 6.07 2.42
C CYS A 136 -22.95 5.33 3.25
N TYR A 137 -22.53 4.58 4.26
CA TYR A 137 -23.40 4.30 5.40
C TYR A 137 -22.79 5.06 6.57
N GLU A 138 -23.58 6.04 6.99
CA GLU A 138 -23.43 6.84 8.18
C GLU A 138 -23.15 5.97 9.41
N ASP A 139 -22.52 6.61 10.40
CA ASP A 139 -22.62 6.29 11.82
C ASP A 139 -23.83 5.45 12.17
N TYR A 140 -23.61 4.29 12.78
CA TYR A 140 -24.50 3.82 13.83
C TYR A 140 -23.66 3.21 14.95
N PHE A 141 -23.51 4.03 16.00
CA PHE A 141 -23.54 3.55 17.38
C PHE A 141 -24.89 2.86 17.61
N ASP A 142 -24.86 1.60 18.02
CA ASP A 142 -25.73 0.99 19.05
C ASP A 142 -24.98 -0.23 19.63
#